data_AF-A0A1Q7IKY4-F1
#
_entry.id   AF-A0A1Q7IKY4-F1
#
_cell.length_a   1.000
_cell.length_b   1.000
_cell.length_c   1.000
_cell.angle_alpha   90.00
_cell.angle_beta   90.00
_cell.angle_gamma   90.00
#
_symmetry.space_group_name_H-M   'P 1'
#
loop_
_entity.id
_entity.type
_entity.pdbx_description
1 polymer ?
#
loop_
_entity_poly.entity_id
_entity_poly.type
_entity_poly.pdbx_seq_one_letter_code
_entity_poly.pdbx_strand_id
1 'polypeptide(L)'
;MRTYFKVRGDRAEEATGEVVREQPLTLYINGQRFLTLLCSPMKLEALIVGYLWMEKVIEGLADVQQVDVSPVDGRADVTLTRPVTLPTERILTSGCGGGITFRIDHRLFPRLSSRRRVRPEALAERMKDLFTAAVHYKASRGIHGAALAEPDGLLVVAEDVGRHNAVDKVKGEALLRGIPTEDRILLSTGRISSEMLLKAARMGVPIVASRTSPTEMAVALAEQLNVTVCGYVRPDGLNLYTGEGLLLTEPATARG
;
A
#
# COMPACT_ATOMS: atom_id res chain seq x y z
N MET A 1 6.90 20.74 13.00
CA MET A 1 5.72 21.59 12.77
C MET A 1 6.07 22.71 11.82
N ARG A 2 5.09 23.28 11.11
CA ARG A 2 5.26 24.46 10.24
C ARG A 2 4.25 25.52 10.65
N THR A 3 4.64 26.78 10.51
CA THR A 3 3.76 27.94 10.67
C THR A 3 3.13 28.27 9.32
N TYR A 4 1.83 28.53 9.31
CA TYR A 4 1.05 28.91 8.13
C TYR A 4 -0.15 29.76 8.53
N PHE A 5 -0.74 30.50 7.61
CA PHE A 5 -1.94 31.28 7.88
C PHE A 5 -3.20 30.48 7.55
N LYS A 6 -4.15 30.44 8.47
CA LYS A 6 -5.54 30.03 8.20
C LYS A 6 -6.31 31.26 7.73
N VAL A 7 -6.73 31.26 6.47
CA VAL A 7 -7.51 32.37 5.89
C VAL A 7 -8.99 32.00 5.90
N ARG A 8 -9.84 32.86 6.46
CA ARG A 8 -11.31 32.75 6.42
C ARG A 8 -11.90 34.11 6.03
N GLY A 9 -12.45 34.20 4.83
CA GLY A 9 -12.84 35.50 4.26
C GLY A 9 -11.61 36.37 4.00
N ASP A 10 -11.61 37.58 4.54
CA ASP A 10 -10.51 38.56 4.49
C ASP A 10 -9.56 38.48 5.70
N ARG A 11 -9.83 37.58 6.67
CA ARG A 11 -9.01 37.44 7.88
C ARG A 11 -8.00 36.31 7.73
N ALA A 12 -6.75 36.60 8.08
CA ALA A 12 -5.68 35.63 8.20
C ALA A 12 -5.26 35.50 9.67
N GLU A 13 -5.25 34.28 10.18
CA GLU A 13 -4.76 33.94 11.53
C GLU A 13 -3.54 33.04 11.40
N GLU A 14 -2.44 33.40 12.06
CA GLU A 14 -1.27 32.53 12.12
C GLU A 14 -1.60 31.26 12.91
N ALA A 15 -1.28 30.11 12.34
CA ALA A 15 -1.45 28.81 12.95
C ALA A 15 -0.16 28.01 12.83
N THR A 16 0.09 27.17 13.83
CA THR A 16 1.12 26.14 13.74
C THR A 16 0.45 24.79 13.64
N GLY A 17 0.93 23.94 12.74
CA GLY A 17 0.41 22.59 12.59
C GLY A 17 1.43 21.62 12.03
N GLU A 18 1.06 20.35 12.07
CA GLU A 18 1.78 19.31 11.36
C GLU A 18 1.53 19.46 9.86
N VAL A 19 2.63 19.52 9.11
CA VAL A 19 2.61 19.44 7.64
C VAL A 19 3.40 18.20 7.28
N VAL A 20 2.83 17.39 6.40
CA VAL A 20 3.43 16.15 5.93
C VAL A 20 4.86 16.40 5.48
N ARG A 21 5.79 15.60 6.02
CA ARG A 21 7.16 15.58 5.53
C ARG A 21 7.27 14.60 4.38
N GLU A 22 7.79 15.10 3.26
CA GLU A 22 8.26 14.33 2.12
C GLU A 22 9.78 14.53 2.03
N GLN A 23 10.50 13.45 1.73
CA GLN A 23 11.94 13.49 1.53
C GLN A 23 12.38 12.52 0.43
N PRO A 24 13.47 12.82 -0.29
CA PRO A 24 14.13 11.83 -1.13
C PRO A 24 14.88 10.80 -0.27
N LEU A 25 14.80 9.53 -0.68
CA LEU A 25 15.58 8.42 -0.15
C LEU A 25 16.23 7.69 -1.32
N THR A 26 17.54 7.84 -1.48
CA THR A 26 18.32 7.16 -2.52
C THR A 26 18.81 5.82 -2.01
N LEU A 27 18.47 4.75 -2.72
CA LEU A 27 18.86 3.38 -2.41
C LEU A 27 20.12 3.00 -3.19
N TYR A 28 21.09 2.44 -2.49
CA TYR A 28 22.27 1.78 -3.02
C TYR A 28 22.20 0.30 -2.66
N ILE A 29 22.44 -0.58 -3.63
CA ILE A 29 22.42 -2.04 -3.44
C ILE A 29 23.79 -2.57 -3.79
N ASN A 30 24.47 -3.19 -2.82
CA ASN A 30 25.86 -3.66 -2.95
C ASN A 30 26.79 -2.56 -3.52
N GLY A 31 26.61 -1.32 -3.06
CA GLY A 31 27.38 -0.15 -3.51
C GLY A 31 26.92 0.49 -4.83
N GLN A 32 26.03 -0.15 -5.61
CA GLN A 32 25.50 0.41 -6.85
C GLN A 32 24.25 1.26 -6.59
N ARG A 33 24.22 2.50 -7.08
CA ARG A 33 23.03 3.35 -7.02
C ARG A 33 21.88 2.70 -7.80
N PHE A 34 20.74 2.50 -7.15
CA PHE A 34 19.57 1.89 -7.78
C PHE A 34 18.55 2.94 -8.22
N LEU A 35 17.96 3.65 -7.27
CA LEU A 35 16.92 4.67 -7.51
C LEU A 35 16.74 5.59 -6.30
N THR A 36 15.90 6.62 -6.46
CA THR A 36 15.47 7.51 -5.38
C THR A 36 13.95 7.45 -5.24
N LEU A 37 13.45 7.21 -4.04
CA LEU A 37 12.03 7.28 -3.69
C LEU A 37 11.74 8.62 -3.03
N LEU A 38 10.63 9.26 -3.38
CA LEU A 38 10.05 10.31 -2.54
C LEU A 38 9.10 9.64 -1.55
N CYS A 39 9.33 9.84 -0.26
CA CYS A 39 8.60 9.14 0.80
C CYS A 39 8.52 9.95 2.09
N SER A 40 7.67 9.49 3.00
CA SER A 40 7.62 10.02 4.37
C SER A 40 8.72 9.39 5.23
N PRO A 41 9.31 10.14 6.19
CA PRO A 41 10.48 9.72 6.99
C PRO A 41 10.14 8.71 8.10
N MET A 42 9.18 7.81 7.85
CA MET A 42 8.68 6.81 8.79
C MET A 42 8.86 5.43 8.19
N LYS A 43 9.23 4.44 9.02
CA LYS A 43 9.36 3.03 8.60
C LYS A 43 10.19 2.87 7.31
N LEU A 44 11.32 3.57 7.24
CA LEU A 44 12.15 3.60 6.03
C LEU A 44 12.73 2.23 5.70
N GLU A 45 13.15 1.47 6.70
CA GLU A 45 13.61 0.08 6.52
C GLU A 45 12.51 -0.80 5.91
N ALA A 46 11.28 -0.72 6.44
CA ALA A 46 10.13 -1.43 5.87
C ALA A 46 9.83 -0.96 4.43
N LEU A 47 9.96 0.33 4.12
CA LEU A 47 9.81 0.81 2.74
C LEU A 47 10.84 0.16 1.82
N ILE A 48 12.12 0.15 2.23
CA ILE A 48 13.22 -0.40 1.45
C ILE A 48 12.99 -1.89 1.20
N VAL A 49 12.83 -2.69 2.27
CA VAL A 49 12.62 -4.14 2.17
C VAL A 49 11.39 -4.46 1.34
N GLY A 50 10.29 -3.75 1.58
CA GLY A 50 9.05 -3.92 0.85
C GLY A 50 9.18 -3.63 -0.65
N TYR A 51 9.84 -2.51 -0.99
CA TYR A 51 10.07 -2.11 -2.37
C TYR A 51 10.95 -3.13 -3.11
N LEU A 52 12.08 -3.54 -2.51
CA LEU A 52 12.97 -4.54 -3.11
C LEU A 52 12.25 -5.87 -3.33
N TRP A 53 11.40 -6.26 -2.39
CA TRP A 53 10.60 -7.46 -2.53
C TRP A 53 9.56 -7.32 -3.64
N MET A 54 8.87 -6.18 -3.76
CA MET A 54 7.89 -5.94 -4.82
C MET A 54 8.52 -6.01 -6.22
N GLU A 55 9.72 -5.47 -6.36
CA GLU A 55 10.45 -5.40 -7.63
C GLU A 55 11.29 -6.66 -7.95
N LYS A 56 11.14 -7.77 -7.18
CA LYS A 56 11.92 -9.03 -7.35
C LYS A 56 13.45 -8.85 -7.18
N VAL A 57 13.91 -7.80 -6.53
CA VAL A 57 15.33 -7.68 -6.20
C VAL A 57 15.71 -8.70 -5.12
N ILE A 58 14.80 -8.95 -4.19
CA ILE A 58 14.90 -9.99 -3.16
C ILE A 58 13.69 -10.94 -3.21
N GLU A 59 13.88 -12.18 -2.80
CA GLU A 59 12.79 -13.16 -2.59
C GLU A 59 12.27 -13.13 -1.14
N GLY A 60 13.12 -12.80 -0.18
CA GLY A 60 12.79 -12.66 1.22
C GLY A 60 13.94 -12.07 2.03
N LEU A 61 13.79 -11.99 3.37
CA LEU A 61 14.80 -11.38 4.23
C LEU A 61 16.12 -12.14 4.28
N ALA A 62 16.14 -13.43 3.95
CA ALA A 62 17.38 -14.20 3.86
C ALA A 62 18.34 -13.68 2.76
N ASP A 63 17.83 -12.93 1.78
CA ASP A 63 18.67 -12.26 0.77
C ASP A 63 19.35 -10.99 1.31
N VAL A 64 18.91 -10.46 2.46
CA VAL A 64 19.36 -9.17 3.02
C VAL A 64 20.33 -9.41 4.16
N GLN A 65 21.58 -8.98 3.97
CA GLN A 65 22.60 -9.04 5.01
C GLN A 65 22.51 -7.82 5.95
N GLN A 66 22.31 -6.63 5.38
CA GLN A 66 22.28 -5.38 6.14
C GLN A 66 21.48 -4.30 5.42
N VAL A 67 20.80 -3.45 6.18
CA VAL A 67 20.15 -2.22 5.71
C VAL A 67 20.58 -1.07 6.61
N ASP A 68 21.37 -0.15 6.09
CA ASP A 68 21.78 1.07 6.78
C ASP A 68 21.03 2.26 6.21
N VAL A 69 20.27 2.96 7.05
CA VAL A 69 19.49 4.14 6.62
C VAL A 69 20.04 5.38 7.30
N SER A 70 20.41 6.38 6.49
CA SER A 70 20.64 7.75 6.95
C SER A 70 19.45 8.63 6.53
N PRO A 71 18.48 8.90 7.44
CA PRO A 71 17.36 9.78 7.13
C PRO A 71 17.79 11.22 6.90
N VAL A 72 18.91 11.65 7.48
CA VAL A 72 19.44 13.02 7.34
C VAL A 72 20.01 13.22 5.95
N ASP A 73 20.76 12.25 5.44
CA ASP A 73 21.39 12.33 4.11
C ASP A 73 20.45 11.87 2.98
N GLY A 74 19.26 11.37 3.33
CA GLY A 74 18.33 10.80 2.36
C GLY A 74 18.94 9.62 1.60
N ARG A 75 19.69 8.77 2.31
CA ARG A 75 20.45 7.65 1.74
C ARG A 75 20.14 6.36 2.48
N ALA A 76 20.04 5.26 1.73
CA ALA A 76 20.02 3.92 2.27
C ALA A 76 21.00 3.02 1.51
N ASP A 77 21.81 2.28 2.26
CA ASP A 77 22.73 1.27 1.75
C ASP A 77 22.19 -0.11 2.13
N VAL A 78 21.99 -0.97 1.12
CA VAL A 78 21.51 -2.33 1.29
C VAL A 78 22.59 -3.28 0.83
N THR A 79 23.04 -4.13 1.74
CA THR A 79 23.94 -5.24 1.43
C THR A 79 23.11 -6.50 1.28
N LEU A 80 23.14 -7.10 0.11
CA LEU A 80 22.52 -8.38 -0.20
C LEU A 80 23.55 -9.50 -0.16
N THR A 81 23.10 -10.71 0.19
CA THR A 81 23.96 -11.90 0.31
C THR A 81 24.51 -12.40 -1.02
N ARG A 82 23.95 -11.93 -2.14
CA ARG A 82 24.34 -12.30 -3.50
C ARG A 82 24.48 -11.07 -4.40
N PRO A 83 25.30 -11.15 -5.48
CA PRO A 83 25.24 -10.18 -6.56
C PRO A 83 23.84 -10.20 -7.19
N VAL A 84 23.31 -9.02 -7.53
CA VAL A 84 22.01 -8.87 -8.19
C VAL A 84 22.14 -7.95 -9.38
N THR A 85 21.58 -8.37 -10.52
CA THR A 85 21.39 -7.49 -11.67
C THR A 85 20.19 -6.59 -11.39
N LEU A 86 20.43 -5.29 -11.24
CA LEU A 86 19.36 -4.34 -10.95
C LEU A 86 18.49 -4.11 -12.19
N PRO A 87 17.15 -4.04 -12.04
CA PRO A 87 16.26 -3.67 -13.12
C PRO A 87 16.61 -2.28 -13.69
N THR A 88 16.67 -2.16 -15.01
CA THR A 88 17.03 -0.91 -15.71
C THR A 88 15.84 -0.28 -16.45
N GLU A 89 14.87 -1.09 -16.89
CA GLU A 89 13.71 -0.63 -17.65
C GLU A 89 12.63 -0.05 -16.73
N ARG A 90 12.50 1.27 -16.75
CA ARG A 90 11.58 2.02 -15.88
C ARG A 90 10.25 2.23 -16.58
N ILE A 91 9.17 1.76 -15.98
CA ILE A 91 7.82 2.07 -16.41
C ILE A 91 7.28 3.21 -15.55
N LEU A 92 6.95 4.33 -16.20
CA LEU A 92 6.34 5.48 -15.56
C LEU A 92 4.85 5.23 -15.34
N THR A 93 4.43 5.27 -14.09
CA THR A 93 3.04 5.06 -13.68
C THR A 93 2.31 6.39 -13.56
N SER A 94 0.98 6.36 -13.63
CA SER A 94 0.11 7.55 -13.56
C SER A 94 -0.05 8.14 -12.15
N GLY A 95 0.78 7.72 -11.18
CA GLY A 95 0.80 8.30 -9.84
C GLY A 95 1.28 9.76 -9.85
N CYS A 96 0.72 10.60 -8.98
CA CYS A 96 1.25 11.94 -8.72
C CYS A 96 2.72 11.80 -8.27
N GLY A 97 3.67 12.27 -9.09
CA GLY A 97 5.10 12.08 -8.89
C GLY A 97 5.80 11.17 -9.92
N GLY A 98 5.05 10.57 -10.86
CA GLY A 98 5.64 9.71 -11.90
C GLY A 98 6.25 8.43 -11.31
N GLY A 99 5.50 7.75 -10.44
CA GLY A 99 5.97 6.55 -9.74
C GLY A 99 6.58 5.55 -10.73
N ILE A 100 7.74 5.01 -10.41
CA ILE A 100 8.46 4.07 -11.27
C ILE A 100 8.27 2.67 -10.71
N THR A 101 7.74 1.79 -11.55
CA THR A 101 7.84 0.34 -11.35
C THR A 101 8.64 -0.26 -12.50
N PHE A 102 9.27 -1.41 -12.28
CA PHE A 102 9.98 -2.12 -13.33
C PHE A 102 9.13 -3.28 -13.87
N ARG A 103 7.88 -3.47 -13.38
CA ARG A 103 7.01 -4.58 -13.79
C ARG A 103 5.52 -4.20 -13.76
N ILE A 104 4.84 -4.34 -14.89
CA ILE A 104 3.35 -4.28 -14.99
C ILE A 104 2.76 -5.56 -15.60
N ASP A 105 3.59 -6.50 -16.09
CA ASP A 105 3.07 -7.69 -16.76
C ASP A 105 2.34 -8.63 -15.80
N HIS A 106 1.01 -8.61 -15.89
CA HIS A 106 0.08 -9.43 -15.11
C HIS A 106 0.28 -10.93 -15.32
N ARG A 107 0.86 -11.36 -16.46
CA ARG A 107 1.15 -12.78 -16.75
C ARG A 107 2.17 -13.39 -15.81
N LEU A 108 2.90 -12.56 -15.09
CA LEU A 108 3.88 -12.97 -14.09
C LEU A 108 3.24 -13.35 -12.75
N PHE A 109 1.94 -13.13 -12.58
CA PHE A 109 1.23 -13.37 -11.33
C PHE A 109 0.26 -14.54 -11.49
N PRO A 110 0.35 -15.59 -10.66
CA PRO A 110 -0.61 -16.67 -10.71
C PRO A 110 -1.97 -16.17 -10.25
N ARG A 111 -3.03 -16.75 -10.83
CA ARG A 111 -4.40 -16.55 -10.35
C ARG A 111 -4.51 -17.05 -8.91
N LEU A 112 -5.00 -16.20 -8.00
CA LEU A 112 -5.09 -16.55 -6.60
C LEU A 112 -6.20 -17.59 -6.36
N SER A 113 -5.93 -18.52 -5.45
CA SER A 113 -6.92 -19.48 -4.98
C SER A 113 -7.15 -19.25 -3.49
N SER A 114 -8.28 -18.65 -3.15
CA SER A 114 -8.69 -18.43 -1.75
C SER A 114 -10.16 -18.78 -1.55
N ARG A 115 -10.43 -19.47 -0.44
CA ARG A 115 -11.79 -19.73 0.06
C ARG A 115 -12.24 -18.68 1.07
N ARG A 116 -11.43 -17.65 1.33
CA ARG A 116 -11.75 -16.61 2.30
C ARG A 116 -13.01 -15.87 1.86
N ARG A 117 -13.90 -15.66 2.82
CA ARG A 117 -15.11 -14.87 2.67
C ARG A 117 -15.25 -14.00 3.91
N VAL A 118 -15.53 -12.72 3.75
CA VAL A 118 -15.64 -11.75 4.85
C VAL A 118 -16.97 -11.03 4.79
N ARG A 119 -17.55 -10.74 5.96
CA ARG A 119 -18.76 -9.92 6.00
C ARG A 119 -18.43 -8.48 5.57
N PRO A 120 -19.28 -7.80 4.78
CA PRO A 120 -19.08 -6.40 4.41
C PRO A 120 -18.84 -5.48 5.63
N GLU A 121 -19.54 -5.73 6.73
CA GLU A 121 -19.41 -4.97 7.98
C GLU A 121 -18.01 -5.10 8.59
N ALA A 122 -17.41 -6.30 8.51
CA ALA A 122 -16.06 -6.52 8.99
C ALA A 122 -15.04 -5.69 8.18
N LEU A 123 -15.22 -5.56 6.86
CA LEU A 123 -14.36 -4.67 6.07
C LEU A 123 -14.55 -3.20 6.47
N ALA A 124 -15.78 -2.77 6.71
CA ALA A 124 -16.07 -1.41 7.15
C ALA A 124 -15.44 -1.11 8.53
N GLU A 125 -15.51 -2.05 9.47
CA GLU A 125 -14.84 -1.98 10.76
C GLU A 125 -13.32 -1.87 10.61
N ARG A 126 -12.70 -2.74 9.80
CA ARG A 126 -11.25 -2.67 9.57
C ARG A 126 -10.81 -1.39 8.88
N MET A 127 -11.63 -0.82 7.99
CA MET A 127 -11.36 0.50 7.40
C MET A 127 -11.45 1.63 8.43
N LYS A 128 -12.36 1.52 9.40
CA LYS A 128 -12.44 2.45 10.55
C LYS A 128 -11.20 2.31 11.45
N ASP A 129 -10.73 1.09 11.69
CA ASP A 129 -9.52 0.87 12.48
C ASP A 129 -8.29 1.42 11.79
N LEU A 130 -8.16 1.22 10.47
CA LEU A 130 -7.08 1.83 9.69
C LEU A 130 -7.13 3.36 9.82
N PHE A 131 -8.31 3.96 9.72
CA PHE A 131 -8.44 5.41 9.91
C PHE A 131 -8.08 5.89 11.33
N THR A 132 -8.31 5.05 12.34
CA THR A 132 -7.97 5.35 13.73
C THR A 132 -6.47 5.19 13.98
N ALA A 133 -5.85 4.16 13.42
CA ALA A 133 -4.43 3.84 13.57
C ALA A 133 -3.52 4.71 12.69
N ALA A 134 -4.01 5.25 11.58
CA ALA A 134 -3.30 6.16 10.69
C ALA A 134 -3.29 7.59 11.25
N VAL A 135 -2.47 7.81 12.29
CA VAL A 135 -2.42 9.05 13.08
C VAL A 135 -2.09 10.26 12.21
N HIS A 136 -1.11 10.14 11.32
CA HIS A 136 -0.66 11.25 10.49
C HIS A 136 -1.64 11.52 9.33
N TYR A 137 -2.33 10.50 8.83
CA TYR A 137 -3.45 10.63 7.90
C TYR A 137 -4.58 11.45 8.52
N LYS A 138 -4.91 11.18 9.79
CA LYS A 138 -5.95 11.92 10.50
C LYS A 138 -5.55 13.37 10.76
N ALA A 139 -4.28 13.63 11.08
CA ALA A 139 -3.77 14.95 11.39
C ALA A 139 -3.66 15.87 10.16
N SER A 140 -3.13 15.34 9.06
CA SER A 140 -2.79 16.15 7.88
C SER A 140 -3.75 16.02 6.71
N ARG A 141 -4.45 14.87 6.60
CA ARG A 141 -5.18 14.42 5.40
C ARG A 141 -4.34 14.40 4.10
N GLY A 142 -3.02 14.60 4.20
CA GLY A 142 -2.10 14.75 3.07
C GLY A 142 -1.20 13.55 2.83
N ILE A 143 -1.49 12.41 3.47
CA ILE A 143 -0.78 11.14 3.25
C ILE A 143 -1.76 10.03 2.91
N HIS A 144 -1.24 8.84 2.64
CA HIS A 144 -1.98 7.61 2.48
C HIS A 144 -1.67 6.65 3.63
N GLY A 145 -2.67 5.86 4.01
CA GLY A 145 -2.54 4.76 4.94
C GLY A 145 -2.85 3.44 4.22
N ALA A 146 -2.13 2.39 4.58
CA ALA A 146 -2.40 1.03 4.15
C ALA A 146 -2.29 0.08 5.34
N ALA A 147 -3.02 -1.03 5.28
CA ALA A 147 -2.93 -2.07 6.30
C ALA A 147 -3.08 -3.47 5.73
N LEU A 148 -2.35 -4.41 6.33
CA LEU A 148 -2.64 -5.83 6.23
C LEU A 148 -3.56 -6.20 7.40
N ALA A 149 -4.64 -6.92 7.10
CA ALA A 149 -5.66 -7.22 8.09
C ALA A 149 -6.18 -8.66 7.98
N GLU A 150 -6.74 -9.10 9.09
CA GLU A 150 -7.69 -10.20 9.18
C GLU A 150 -9.08 -9.65 9.46
N PRO A 151 -10.15 -10.46 9.37
CA PRO A 151 -11.51 -9.98 9.66
C PRO A 151 -11.65 -9.41 11.07
N ASP A 152 -10.85 -9.89 12.03
CA ASP A 152 -10.90 -9.58 13.46
C ASP A 152 -9.83 -8.59 13.94
N GLY A 153 -8.83 -8.24 13.12
CA GLY A 153 -7.86 -7.20 13.49
C GLY A 153 -6.93 -6.71 12.38
N LEU A 154 -6.21 -5.61 12.65
CA LEU A 154 -5.10 -5.15 11.80
C LEU A 154 -3.80 -5.85 12.23
N LEU A 155 -3.09 -6.43 11.28
CA LEU A 155 -1.80 -7.08 11.51
C LEU A 155 -0.64 -6.09 11.37
N VAL A 156 -0.73 -5.24 10.35
CA VAL A 156 0.29 -4.26 9.98
C VAL A 156 -0.41 -2.98 9.52
N VAL A 157 0.08 -1.83 9.96
CA VAL A 157 -0.33 -0.50 9.48
C VAL A 157 0.91 0.27 9.07
N ALA A 158 0.81 0.96 7.92
CA ALA A 158 1.84 1.88 7.48
C ALA A 158 1.24 3.11 6.79
N GLU A 159 1.98 4.21 6.86
CA GLU A 159 1.61 5.49 6.26
C GLU A 159 2.75 6.03 5.40
N ASP A 160 2.39 6.72 4.33
CA ASP A 160 3.33 7.43 3.47
C ASP A 160 2.61 8.48 2.60
N VAL A 161 3.32 9.54 2.20
CA VAL A 161 2.82 10.52 1.22
C VAL A 161 2.39 9.84 -0.09
N GLY A 162 3.04 8.75 -0.50
CA GLY A 162 2.67 7.92 -1.64
C GLY A 162 1.88 6.67 -1.25
N ARG A 163 0.73 6.42 -1.87
CA ARG A 163 -0.07 5.19 -1.63
C ARG A 163 0.71 3.90 -1.94
N HIS A 164 1.59 3.93 -2.94
CA HIS A 164 2.41 2.77 -3.32
C HIS A 164 3.43 2.46 -2.22
N ASN A 165 4.15 3.48 -1.75
CA ASN A 165 5.07 3.36 -0.62
C ASN A 165 4.36 2.88 0.66
N ALA A 166 3.12 3.30 0.91
CA ALA A 166 2.35 2.82 2.06
C ALA A 166 2.14 1.30 1.98
N VAL A 167 1.80 0.75 0.81
CA VAL A 167 1.68 -0.71 0.60
C VAL A 167 3.03 -1.41 0.65
N ASP A 168 4.08 -0.81 0.08
CA ASP A 168 5.44 -1.37 0.16
C ASP A 168 5.89 -1.48 1.62
N LYS A 169 5.67 -0.44 2.43
CA LYS A 169 5.90 -0.48 3.88
C LYS A 169 5.09 -1.56 4.58
N VAL A 170 3.83 -1.78 4.20
CA VAL A 170 3.03 -2.88 4.75
C VAL A 170 3.71 -4.22 4.47
N LYS A 171 4.17 -4.46 3.23
CA LYS A 171 4.86 -5.71 2.90
C LYS A 171 6.21 -5.83 3.60
N GLY A 172 7.02 -4.79 3.62
CA GLY A 172 8.33 -4.84 4.28
C GLY A 172 8.20 -5.04 5.78
N GLU A 173 7.26 -4.36 6.44
CA GLU A 173 6.98 -4.57 7.86
C GLU A 173 6.48 -5.99 8.14
N ALA A 174 5.62 -6.54 7.27
CA ALA A 174 5.18 -7.92 7.38
C ALA A 174 6.37 -8.90 7.27
N LEU A 175 7.30 -8.67 6.34
CA LEU A 175 8.52 -9.46 6.21
C LEU A 175 9.40 -9.35 7.48
N LEU A 176 9.69 -8.13 7.94
CA LEU A 176 10.50 -7.85 9.13
C LEU A 176 9.94 -8.51 10.39
N ARG A 177 8.61 -8.65 10.48
CA ARG A 177 7.93 -9.29 11.61
C ARG A 177 7.61 -10.78 11.39
N GLY A 178 7.97 -11.35 10.25
CA GLY A 178 7.64 -12.75 9.91
C GLY A 178 6.13 -13.01 9.76
N ILE A 179 5.35 -11.99 9.40
CA ILE A 179 3.90 -12.09 9.21
C ILE A 179 3.60 -12.47 7.76
N PRO A 180 2.93 -13.61 7.49
CA PRO A 180 2.52 -13.99 6.15
C PRO A 180 1.47 -13.02 5.61
N THR A 181 1.57 -12.69 4.33
CA THR A 181 0.62 -11.80 3.64
C THR A 181 -0.44 -12.57 2.87
N GLU A 182 -0.20 -13.85 2.63
CA GLU A 182 -1.04 -14.74 1.85
C GLU A 182 -2.39 -14.93 2.54
N ASP A 183 -3.45 -14.94 1.74
CA ASP A 183 -4.81 -15.13 2.20
C ASP A 183 -5.22 -14.10 3.27
N ARG A 184 -4.73 -12.86 3.18
CA ARG A 184 -5.12 -11.74 4.06
C ARG A 184 -5.97 -10.69 3.32
N ILE A 185 -6.29 -9.61 4.02
CA ILE A 185 -7.01 -8.46 3.47
C ILE A 185 -6.03 -7.28 3.37
N LEU A 186 -5.97 -6.63 2.21
CA LEU A 186 -5.24 -5.37 2.04
C LEU A 186 -6.23 -4.21 2.06
N LEU A 187 -5.99 -3.26 2.95
CA LEU A 187 -6.78 -2.05 3.12
C LEU A 187 -5.96 -0.85 2.64
N SER A 188 -6.58 0.10 1.95
CA SER A 188 -5.91 1.34 1.52
C SER A 188 -6.82 2.57 1.61
N THR A 189 -6.26 3.71 1.96
CA THR A 189 -6.96 4.99 1.83
C THR A 189 -6.86 5.59 0.42
N GLY A 190 -5.97 5.06 -0.43
CA GLY A 190 -5.74 5.52 -1.81
C GLY A 190 -6.53 4.74 -2.86
N ARG A 191 -6.54 5.24 -4.10
CA ARG A 191 -7.15 4.58 -5.26
C ARG A 191 -6.48 3.24 -5.56
N ILE A 192 -7.28 2.26 -5.97
CA ILE A 192 -6.78 0.95 -6.40
C ILE A 192 -6.45 1.04 -7.91
N SER A 193 -5.23 1.46 -8.23
CA SER A 193 -4.68 1.36 -9.59
C SER A 193 -4.26 -0.07 -9.91
N SER A 194 -3.99 -0.36 -11.19
CA SER A 194 -3.43 -1.64 -11.64
C SER A 194 -2.19 -2.04 -10.83
N GLU A 195 -1.25 -1.11 -10.63
CA GLU A 195 -0.03 -1.37 -9.85
C GLU A 195 -0.35 -1.74 -8.38
N MET A 196 -1.27 -1.02 -7.74
CA MET A 196 -1.70 -1.32 -6.37
C MET A 196 -2.31 -2.73 -6.28
N LEU A 197 -3.10 -3.10 -7.28
CA LEU A 197 -3.68 -4.44 -7.37
C LEU A 197 -2.61 -5.50 -7.60
N LEU A 198 -1.66 -5.29 -8.52
CA LEU A 198 -0.56 -6.22 -8.78
C LEU A 198 0.30 -6.43 -7.54
N LYS A 199 0.54 -5.37 -6.74
CA LYS A 199 1.20 -5.49 -5.42
C LYS A 199 0.40 -6.39 -4.48
N ALA A 200 -0.92 -6.22 -4.38
CA ALA A 200 -1.78 -7.07 -3.57
C ALA A 200 -1.76 -8.54 -4.05
N ALA A 201 -1.88 -8.76 -5.36
CA ALA A 201 -1.83 -10.09 -5.96
C ALA A 201 -0.48 -10.77 -5.70
N ARG A 202 0.62 -10.03 -5.83
CA ARG A 202 1.97 -10.50 -5.49
C ARG A 202 2.07 -10.94 -4.04
N MET A 203 1.50 -10.14 -3.13
CA MET A 203 1.45 -10.45 -1.70
C MET A 203 0.58 -11.68 -1.38
N GLY A 204 -0.12 -12.25 -2.37
CA GLY A 204 -1.05 -13.36 -2.17
C GLY A 204 -2.34 -12.93 -1.46
N VAL A 205 -2.69 -11.65 -1.51
CA VAL A 205 -3.86 -11.08 -0.85
C VAL A 205 -5.09 -11.21 -1.77
N PRO A 206 -6.09 -12.04 -1.42
CA PRO A 206 -7.28 -12.25 -2.25
C PRO A 206 -8.34 -11.16 -2.12
N ILE A 207 -8.26 -10.27 -1.12
CA ILE A 207 -9.27 -9.22 -0.88
C ILE A 207 -8.57 -7.87 -0.72
N VAL A 208 -8.93 -6.91 -1.59
CA VAL A 208 -8.44 -5.53 -1.54
C VAL A 208 -9.62 -4.59 -1.32
N ALA A 209 -9.54 -3.77 -0.28
CA ALA A 209 -10.58 -2.82 0.07
C ALA A 209 -10.02 -1.39 0.17
N SER A 210 -10.75 -0.41 -0.37
CA SER A 210 -10.34 0.98 -0.36
C SER A 210 -11.45 1.94 0.05
N ARG A 211 -11.06 3.09 0.63
CA ARG A 211 -11.96 4.23 0.85
C ARG A 211 -12.44 4.88 -0.43
N THR A 212 -11.78 4.65 -1.55
CA THR A 212 -12.02 5.36 -2.82
C THR A 212 -12.12 4.35 -3.97
N SER A 213 -12.04 4.82 -5.21
CA SER A 213 -12.29 4.03 -6.41
C SER A 213 -11.13 3.11 -6.81
N PRO A 214 -11.44 1.96 -7.42
CA PRO A 214 -10.54 1.30 -8.34
C PRO A 214 -10.56 1.97 -9.72
N THR A 215 -9.53 1.73 -10.52
CA THR A 215 -9.53 2.02 -11.97
C THR A 215 -10.10 0.84 -12.75
N GLU A 216 -10.67 1.06 -13.93
CA GLU A 216 -11.21 0.00 -14.79
C GLU A 216 -10.17 -1.08 -15.11
N MET A 217 -8.94 -0.69 -15.49
CA MET A 217 -7.82 -1.63 -15.65
C MET A 217 -7.49 -2.45 -14.39
N ALA A 218 -7.71 -1.92 -13.19
CA ALA A 218 -7.52 -2.69 -11.96
C ALA A 218 -8.64 -3.72 -11.75
N VAL A 219 -9.87 -3.38 -12.12
CA VAL A 219 -10.99 -4.34 -12.05
C VAL A 219 -10.75 -5.49 -13.03
N ALA A 220 -10.36 -5.19 -14.27
CA ALA A 220 -10.05 -6.21 -15.28
C ALA A 220 -8.92 -7.16 -14.85
N LEU A 221 -7.85 -6.61 -14.27
CA LEU A 221 -6.75 -7.42 -13.72
C LEU A 221 -7.21 -8.28 -12.53
N ALA A 222 -8.11 -7.77 -11.70
CA ALA A 222 -8.59 -8.48 -10.52
C ALA A 222 -9.46 -9.69 -10.90
N GLU A 223 -10.25 -9.59 -11.96
CA GLU A 223 -10.99 -10.72 -12.53
C GLU A 223 -10.04 -11.84 -13.01
N GLN A 224 -8.99 -11.46 -13.74
CA GLN A 224 -7.97 -12.40 -14.23
C GLN A 224 -7.23 -13.09 -13.08
N LEU A 225 -6.87 -12.32 -12.05
CA LEU A 225 -6.07 -12.79 -10.91
C LEU A 225 -6.92 -13.36 -9.77
N ASN A 226 -8.24 -13.37 -9.88
CA ASN A 226 -9.18 -13.80 -8.84
C ASN A 226 -9.01 -13.04 -7.51
N VAL A 227 -8.92 -11.72 -7.61
CA VAL A 227 -8.85 -10.80 -6.46
C VAL A 227 -10.21 -10.14 -6.27
N THR A 228 -10.72 -10.14 -5.04
CA THR A 228 -11.93 -9.41 -4.68
C THR A 228 -11.60 -7.95 -4.46
N VAL A 229 -12.31 -7.05 -5.14
CA VAL A 229 -12.06 -5.60 -5.07
C VAL A 229 -13.29 -4.86 -4.54
N CYS A 230 -13.12 -4.23 -3.39
CA CYS A 230 -14.13 -3.39 -2.75
C CYS A 230 -13.67 -1.92 -2.75
N GLY A 231 -14.43 -1.05 -3.39
CA GLY A 231 -14.21 0.40 -3.35
C GLY A 231 -15.23 1.11 -2.47
N TYR A 232 -14.95 2.37 -2.15
CA TYR A 232 -15.86 3.23 -1.39
C TYR A 232 -16.38 2.62 -0.08
N VAL A 233 -15.54 1.86 0.63
CA VAL A 233 -15.95 1.20 1.87
C VAL A 233 -16.24 2.24 2.96
N ARG A 234 -17.44 2.18 3.53
CA ARG A 234 -17.98 3.07 4.57
C ARG A 234 -18.77 2.24 5.60
N PRO A 235 -19.12 2.81 6.77
CA PRO A 235 -19.93 2.10 7.77
C PRO A 235 -21.29 1.60 7.26
N ASP A 236 -21.87 2.27 6.27
CA ASP A 236 -23.19 1.99 5.69
C ASP A 236 -23.14 1.14 4.42
N GLY A 237 -21.96 0.81 3.90
CA GLY A 237 -21.83 -0.05 2.73
C GLY A 237 -20.51 0.04 1.98
N LEU A 238 -20.44 -0.66 0.85
CA LEU A 238 -19.32 -0.68 -0.07
C LEU A 238 -19.78 -0.96 -1.50
N ASN A 239 -18.92 -0.70 -2.47
CA ASN A 239 -19.10 -1.15 -3.84
C ASN A 239 -18.20 -2.37 -4.09
N LEU A 240 -18.79 -3.52 -4.36
CA LEU A 240 -18.08 -4.71 -4.83
C LEU A 240 -17.92 -4.62 -6.35
N TYR A 241 -16.68 -4.58 -6.84
CA TYR A 241 -16.40 -4.48 -8.28
C TYR A 241 -16.12 -5.85 -8.92
N THR A 242 -15.51 -6.76 -8.17
CA THR A 242 -15.21 -8.12 -8.64
C THR A 242 -14.89 -9.04 -7.48
N GLY A 243 -14.91 -10.35 -7.74
CA GLY A 243 -14.55 -11.43 -6.84
C GLY A 243 -15.67 -11.84 -5.89
N GLU A 244 -15.47 -13.00 -5.28
CA GLU A 244 -16.47 -13.61 -4.40
C GLU A 244 -16.12 -13.48 -2.92
N GLY A 245 -15.09 -12.72 -2.56
CA GLY A 245 -14.53 -12.66 -1.20
C GLY A 245 -15.47 -12.10 -0.12
N LEU A 246 -16.71 -11.73 -0.45
CA LEU A 246 -17.70 -11.26 0.52
C LEU A 246 -18.73 -12.34 0.87
N LEU A 247 -19.11 -12.39 2.15
CA LEU A 247 -20.29 -13.13 2.61
C LEU A 247 -21.51 -12.25 2.39
N LEU A 248 -22.21 -12.49 1.28
CA LEU A 248 -23.49 -11.84 0.97
C LEU A 248 -24.62 -12.80 1.32
N THR A 249 -25.59 -12.35 2.12
CA THR A 249 -26.87 -13.05 2.22
C THR A 249 -27.64 -12.81 0.93
N GLU A 250 -28.29 -13.84 0.39
CA GLU A 250 -29.16 -13.64 -0.77
C GLU A 250 -30.17 -12.53 -0.47
N PRO A 251 -30.42 -11.62 -1.42
CA PRO A 251 -31.48 -10.64 -1.23
C PRO A 251 -32.77 -11.42 -0.99
N ALA A 252 -33.48 -11.09 0.09
CA ALA A 252 -34.85 -11.55 0.26
C ALA A 252 -35.59 -11.16 -1.02
N THR A 253 -35.95 -12.16 -1.84
CA THR A 253 -36.71 -11.95 -3.08
C THR A 253 -37.83 -10.99 -2.77
N ALA A 254 -37.82 -9.82 -3.42
CA ALA A 254 -38.92 -8.89 -3.36
C ALA A 254 -40.17 -9.68 -3.76
N ARG A 255 -41.02 -10.00 -2.77
CA ARG A 255 -42.35 -10.53 -3.05
C ARG A 255 -43.06 -9.39 -3.78
N GLY A 256 -43.41 -9.67 -5.04
CA GLY A 256 -44.19 -8.77 -5.89
C GLY A 256 -45.58 -8.49 -5.32
#